data_AF-A0A7S3N1Q9-F1
#
_entry.id   AF-A0A7S3N1Q9-F1
#
_cell.length_a   1.000
_cell.length_b   1.000
_cell.length_c   1.000
_cell.angle_alpha   90.00
_cell.angle_beta   90.00
_cell.angle_gamma   90.00
#
_symmetry.space_group_name_H-M   'P 1'
#
loop_
_entity.id
_entity.type
_entity.pdbx_description
1 polymer ?
#
loop_
_entity_poly.entity_id
_entity_poly.type
_entity_poly.pdbx_seq_one_letter_code
_entity_poly.pdbx_strand_id
1 'polypeptide(L)'
;MYGFCSDSLKTKLDEGRAIETKKREEEDKLRLAGKLKEAEESDAQLKGKGQVLTEEQKEEKRLVGKAAKLKEIEDEQLRHDENLYRPHGQGAETGNYELVGVVTHKGRSADGGHYVGWVHAKGDQWLQFDDDIVSTVKTDDILSLRGGGDWHTAYLCIYRKLEVQK
;
A
#
# COMPACT_ATOMS: atom_id res chain seq x y z
N MET A 1 15.06 14.83 -13.01
CA MET A 1 14.77 13.64 -12.19
C MET A 1 14.89 12.32 -12.96
N TYR A 2 14.84 12.28 -14.31
CA TYR A 2 15.07 11.03 -15.08
C TYR A 2 15.96 11.31 -16.29
N GLY A 3 17.29 11.31 -16.08
CA GLY A 3 18.28 11.74 -17.07
C GLY A 3 18.41 10.83 -18.30
N PHE A 4 18.06 9.55 -18.15
CA PHE A 4 18.13 8.54 -19.21
C PHE A 4 16.85 8.43 -20.05
N CYS A 5 15.79 9.17 -19.71
CA CYS A 5 14.55 9.19 -20.50
C CYS A 5 14.72 10.09 -21.74
N SER A 6 14.02 9.74 -22.83
CA SER A 6 13.84 10.67 -23.96
C SER A 6 13.06 11.91 -23.52
N ASP A 7 13.22 13.02 -24.24
CA ASP A 7 12.49 14.25 -23.90
C ASP A 7 10.97 14.07 -24.02
N SER A 8 10.53 13.30 -25.02
CA SER A 8 9.12 12.92 -25.18
C SER A 8 8.58 12.12 -23.99
N LEU A 9 9.40 11.25 -23.39
CA LEU A 9 9.00 10.48 -22.21
C LEU A 9 8.99 11.37 -20.97
N LYS A 10 9.99 12.25 -20.79
CA LYS A 10 10.02 13.20 -19.67
C LYS A 10 8.75 14.04 -19.62
N THR A 11 8.33 14.63 -20.75
CA THR A 11 7.09 15.43 -20.80
C THR A 11 5.87 14.64 -20.37
N LYS A 12 5.71 13.39 -20.85
CA LYS A 12 4.59 12.53 -20.45
C LYS A 12 4.59 12.21 -18.95
N LEU A 13 5.77 11.93 -18.39
CA LEU A 13 5.91 11.64 -16.96
C LEU A 13 5.66 12.87 -16.09
N ASP A 14 6.12 14.04 -16.52
CA ASP A 14 5.89 15.30 -15.82
C ASP A 14 4.40 15.66 -15.79
N GLU A 15 3.67 15.45 -16.90
CA GLU A 15 2.21 15.58 -16.93
C GLU A 15 1.53 14.65 -15.94
N GLY A 16 1.87 13.36 -15.95
CA GLY A 16 1.28 12.38 -15.02
C GLY A 16 1.58 12.70 -13.55
N ARG A 17 2.82 13.07 -13.23
CA ARG A 17 3.24 13.48 -11.87
C ARG A 17 2.56 14.77 -11.41
N ALA A 18 2.29 15.71 -12.31
CA ALA A 18 1.55 16.92 -11.99
C ALA A 18 0.09 16.60 -11.62
N ILE A 19 -0.55 15.65 -12.33
CA ILE A 19 -1.90 15.17 -12.00
C ILE A 19 -1.88 14.43 -10.65
N GLU A 20 -0.90 13.54 -10.45
CA GLU A 20 -0.70 12.79 -9.19
C GLU A 20 -0.60 13.73 -7.98
N THR A 21 0.25 14.76 -8.09
CA THR A 21 0.46 15.74 -7.03
C THR A 21 -0.83 16.49 -6.71
N LYS A 22 -1.57 16.96 -7.73
CA LYS A 22 -2.83 17.67 -7.52
C LYS A 22 -3.89 16.79 -6.83
N LYS A 23 -4.05 15.54 -7.28
CA LYS A 23 -5.00 14.61 -6.66
C LYS A 23 -4.66 14.34 -5.20
N ARG A 24 -3.37 14.11 -4.90
CA ARG A 24 -2.91 13.91 -3.53
C ARG A 24 -3.19 15.12 -2.64
N GLU A 25 -2.95 16.34 -3.15
CA GLU A 25 -3.27 17.57 -2.41
C GLU A 25 -4.77 17.74 -2.15
N GLU A 26 -5.63 17.36 -3.10
CA GLU A 26 -7.09 17.38 -2.95
C GLU A 26 -7.56 16.35 -1.91
N GLU A 27 -7.03 15.13 -1.97
CA GLU A 27 -7.30 14.06 -0.99
C GLU A 27 -6.85 14.45 0.42
N ASP A 28 -5.65 15.02 0.57
CA ASP A 28 -5.15 15.49 1.86
C ASP A 28 -6.00 16.64 2.42
N LYS A 29 -6.50 17.55 1.58
CA LYS A 29 -7.45 18.60 2.00
C LYS A 29 -8.77 17.99 2.47
N LEU A 30 -9.31 17.02 1.75
CA LEU A 30 -10.56 16.34 2.13
C LEU A 30 -10.39 15.59 3.46
N ARG A 31 -9.27 14.90 3.64
CA ARG A 31 -8.93 14.18 4.88
C ARG A 31 -8.79 15.14 6.07
N LEU A 32 -8.13 16.28 5.87
CA LEU A 32 -8.02 17.30 6.91
C LEU A 32 -9.39 17.89 7.28
N ALA A 33 -10.23 18.19 6.28
CA ALA A 33 -11.58 18.69 6.50
C ALA A 33 -12.46 17.67 7.25
N GLY A 34 -12.35 16.38 6.94
CA GLY A 34 -13.02 15.30 7.66
C GLY A 34 -12.62 15.26 9.14
N LYS A 35 -11.32 15.27 9.43
CA LYS A 35 -10.80 15.27 10.81
C LYS A 35 -11.21 16.51 11.61
N LEU A 36 -11.27 17.67 10.97
CA LEU A 36 -11.74 18.91 11.62
C LEU A 36 -13.22 18.81 12.02
N LYS A 37 -14.08 18.28 11.14
CA LYS A 37 -15.50 18.06 11.45
C LYS A 37 -15.70 17.07 12.59
N GLU A 38 -14.97 15.94 12.57
CA GLU A 38 -15.02 14.96 13.66
C GLU A 38 -14.57 15.57 15.00
N ALA A 39 -13.54 16.42 14.98
CA ALA A 39 -13.09 17.12 16.19
C ALA A 39 -14.16 18.10 16.71
N GLU A 40 -14.79 18.89 15.84
CA GLU A 40 -15.88 19.81 16.21
C GLU A 40 -17.10 19.07 16.79
N GLU A 41 -17.51 17.96 16.18
CA GLU A 41 -18.61 17.12 16.67
C GLU A 41 -18.29 16.49 18.03
N SER A 42 -17.04 16.03 18.23
CA SER A 42 -16.60 15.47 19.50
C SER A 42 -16.58 16.52 20.62
N ASP A 43 -16.13 17.76 20.33
CA ASP A 43 -16.10 18.87 21.29
C ASP A 43 -17.52 19.34 21.67
N ALA A 44 -18.43 19.39 20.70
CA ALA A 44 -19.85 19.68 20.94
C ALA A 44 -20.50 18.61 21.85
N GLN A 45 -20.16 17.33 21.65
CA GLN A 45 -20.70 16.23 22.44
C GLN A 45 -20.15 16.18 23.89
N LEU A 46 -18.90 16.63 24.09
CA LEU A 46 -18.25 16.76 25.41
C LEU A 46 -18.87 17.91 26.23
N LYS A 47 -19.17 19.06 25.61
CA LYS A 47 -19.82 20.20 26.29
C LYS A 47 -21.24 19.90 26.76
N GLY A 48 -21.94 18.95 26.14
CA GLY A 48 -23.30 18.54 26.50
C GLY A 48 -23.42 17.47 27.60
N LYS A 49 -22.32 16.81 27.99
CA LYS A 49 -22.34 15.73 28.97
C LYS A 49 -21.20 15.88 29.99
N GLY A 50 -21.44 16.66 31.05
CA GLY A 50 -20.61 16.68 32.25
C GLY A 50 -20.72 15.38 33.07
N GLN A 51 -20.58 14.23 32.43
CA GLN A 51 -20.80 12.90 33.02
C GLN A 51 -19.49 12.10 32.96
N VAL A 52 -18.99 11.68 34.12
CA VAL A 52 -17.80 10.84 34.24
C VAL A 52 -18.11 9.48 33.60
N LEU A 53 -17.39 9.14 32.53
CA LEU A 53 -17.52 7.83 31.85
C LEU A 53 -17.00 6.72 32.76
N THR A 54 -17.71 5.60 32.81
CA THR A 54 -17.23 4.38 33.48
C THR A 54 -16.06 3.76 32.72
N GLU A 55 -15.25 2.93 33.39
CA GLU A 55 -14.12 2.25 32.74
C GLU A 55 -14.57 1.36 31.57
N GLU A 56 -15.73 0.72 31.68
CA GLU A 56 -16.35 -0.08 30.60
C GLU A 56 -16.69 0.79 29.37
N GLN A 57 -17.28 1.98 29.58
CA GLN A 57 -17.62 2.90 28.50
C GLN A 57 -16.37 3.49 27.81
N LYS A 58 -15.28 3.68 28.55
CA LYS A 58 -14.00 4.12 27.97
C LYS A 58 -13.39 3.02 27.10
N GLU A 59 -13.42 1.78 27.56
CA GLU A 59 -12.89 0.63 26.81
C GLU A 59 -13.69 0.39 25.52
N GLU A 60 -15.02 0.47 25.59
CA GLU A 60 -15.89 0.35 24.41
C GLU A 60 -15.57 1.43 23.36
N LYS A 61 -15.45 2.71 23.76
CA LYS A 61 -15.05 3.79 22.84
C LYS A 61 -13.68 3.53 22.21
N ARG A 62 -12.72 2.98 22.97
CA ARG A 62 -11.38 2.66 22.46
C ARG A 62 -11.42 1.53 21.41
N LEU A 63 -12.21 0.50 21.67
CA LEU A 63 -12.40 -0.62 20.73
C LEU A 63 -13.09 -0.15 19.44
N VAL A 64 -14.13 0.67 19.55
CA VAL A 64 -14.83 1.25 18.40
C VAL A 64 -13.88 2.12 17.57
N GLY A 65 -13.09 2.99 18.21
CA GLY A 65 -12.09 3.81 17.50
C GLY A 65 -11.02 2.98 16.80
N LYS A 66 -10.55 1.89 17.42
CA LYS A 66 -9.60 0.97 16.80
C LYS A 66 -10.21 0.26 15.59
N ALA A 67 -11.45 -0.20 15.69
CA ALA A 67 -12.16 -0.86 14.60
C ALA A 67 -12.41 0.09 13.41
N ALA A 68 -12.83 1.33 13.69
CA ALA A 68 -13.03 2.36 12.66
C ALA A 68 -11.73 2.66 11.90
N LYS A 69 -10.61 2.82 12.61
CA LYS A 69 -9.29 3.04 12.00
C LYS A 69 -8.83 1.84 11.15
N LEU A 70 -9.09 0.62 11.61
CA LEU A 70 -8.73 -0.58 10.86
C LEU A 70 -9.52 -0.66 9.55
N LYS A 71 -10.81 -0.33 9.60
CA LYS A 71 -11.67 -0.27 8.42
C LYS A 71 -11.23 0.81 7.44
N GLU A 72 -10.85 1.99 7.91
CA GLU A 72 -10.33 3.06 7.06
C GLU A 72 -9.07 2.61 6.29
N ILE A 73 -8.15 1.91 6.97
CA ILE A 73 -6.95 1.34 6.35
C ILE A 73 -7.32 0.26 5.32
N GLU A 74 -8.25 -0.63 5.65
CA GLU A 74 -8.70 -1.68 4.74
C GLU A 74 -9.37 -1.09 3.49
N ASP A 75 -10.20 -0.07 3.66
CA ASP A 75 -10.84 0.65 2.54
C ASP A 75 -9.79 1.37 1.68
N GLU A 76 -8.72 1.92 2.27
CA GLU A 76 -7.60 2.52 1.54
C GLU A 76 -6.81 1.49 0.74
N GLN A 77 -6.48 0.35 1.35
CA GLN A 77 -5.82 -0.76 0.68
C GLN A 77 -6.66 -1.31 -0.48
N LEU A 78 -7.98 -1.44 -0.30
CA LEU A 78 -8.87 -1.91 -1.35
C LEU A 78 -8.88 -0.95 -2.55
N ARG A 79 -9.03 0.36 -2.31
CA ARG A 79 -8.98 1.37 -3.39
C ARG A 79 -7.63 1.36 -4.11
N HIS A 80 -6.57 1.18 -3.35
CA HIS A 80 -5.22 1.08 -3.88
C HIS A 80 -5.06 -0.16 -4.80
N ASP A 81 -5.52 -1.33 -4.35
CA ASP A 81 -5.47 -2.57 -5.14
C ASP A 81 -6.30 -2.49 -6.43
N GLU A 82 -7.49 -1.89 -6.35
CA GLU A 82 -8.34 -1.62 -7.52
C GLU A 82 -7.58 -0.77 -8.56
N ASN A 83 -6.85 0.24 -8.10
CA ASN A 83 -6.03 1.08 -8.96
C ASN A 83 -4.79 0.34 -9.50
N LEU A 84 -4.13 -0.48 -8.68
CA LEU A 84 -2.97 -1.27 -9.06
C LEU A 84 -3.33 -2.27 -10.17
N TYR A 85 -4.39 -3.07 -9.97
CA TYR A 85 -4.76 -4.18 -10.85
C TYR A 85 -5.69 -3.82 -12.02
N ARG A 86 -6.01 -2.54 -12.21
CA ARG A 86 -6.79 -2.05 -13.35
C ARG A 86 -6.16 -2.38 -14.72
N PRO A 87 -6.92 -2.39 -15.82
CA PRO A 87 -6.35 -2.52 -17.16
C PRO A 87 -5.35 -1.40 -17.51
N HIS A 88 -4.26 -1.75 -18.19
CA HIS A 88 -3.20 -0.80 -18.55
C HIS A 88 -3.61 0.18 -19.67
N GLY A 89 -2.96 1.35 -19.70
CA GLY A 89 -3.13 2.33 -20.78
C GLY A 89 -4.37 3.22 -20.63
N GLN A 90 -4.96 3.26 -19.43
CA GLN A 90 -6.15 4.05 -19.15
C GLN A 90 -5.84 5.37 -18.42
N GLY A 91 -4.61 5.55 -17.93
CA GLY A 91 -4.18 6.76 -17.23
C GLY A 91 -2.91 7.41 -17.78
N ALA A 92 -2.55 8.53 -17.19
CA ALA A 92 -1.28 9.21 -17.39
C ALA A 92 -0.15 8.48 -16.66
N GLU A 93 0.99 8.33 -17.31
CA GLU A 93 2.16 7.67 -16.75
C GLU A 93 2.86 8.58 -15.76
N THR A 94 3.14 8.09 -14.55
CA THR A 94 3.97 8.82 -13.57
C THR A 94 5.41 8.30 -13.61
N GLY A 95 5.61 7.04 -14.00
CA GLY A 95 6.89 6.34 -13.89
C GLY A 95 7.13 5.78 -12.48
N ASN A 96 6.11 5.79 -11.64
CA ASN A 96 6.09 5.04 -10.39
C ASN A 96 5.65 3.60 -10.69
N TYR A 97 6.21 2.68 -9.92
CA TYR A 97 5.97 1.24 -10.07
C TYR A 97 5.80 0.62 -8.71
N GLU A 98 5.02 -0.44 -8.67
CA GLU A 98 4.77 -1.20 -7.46
C GLU A 98 5.12 -2.66 -7.65
N LEU A 99 5.75 -3.24 -6.63
CA LEU A 99 6.17 -4.63 -6.63
C LEU A 99 4.92 -5.51 -6.49
N VAL A 100 4.72 -6.42 -7.44
CA VAL A 100 3.57 -7.34 -7.43
C VAL A 100 3.98 -8.81 -7.39
N GLY A 101 5.26 -9.09 -7.65
CA GLY A 101 5.79 -10.45 -7.58
C GLY A 101 7.29 -10.47 -7.33
N VAL A 102 7.74 -11.49 -6.62
CA VAL A 102 9.15 -11.78 -6.38
C VAL A 102 9.39 -13.26 -6.68
N VAL A 103 10.48 -13.57 -7.37
CA VAL A 103 11.04 -14.91 -7.39
C VAL A 103 12.30 -14.85 -6.54
N THR A 104 12.39 -15.70 -5.52
CA THR A 104 13.58 -15.82 -4.70
C THR A 104 14.33 -17.10 -5.01
N HIS A 105 15.64 -17.06 -4.78
CA HIS A 105 16.48 -18.25 -4.72
C HIS A 105 16.97 -18.46 -3.29
N LYS A 106 16.95 -19.70 -2.84
CA LYS A 106 17.47 -20.14 -1.55
C LYS A 106 18.57 -21.17 -1.81
N GLY A 107 19.82 -20.75 -1.66
CA GLY A 107 20.99 -21.61 -1.85
C GLY A 107 22.28 -20.81 -1.96
N ARG A 108 23.42 -21.47 -1.72
CA ARG A 108 24.76 -20.85 -1.83
C ARG A 108 25.41 -21.01 -3.19
N SER A 109 24.89 -21.89 -4.04
CA SER A 109 25.38 -22.16 -5.38
C SER A 109 24.29 -21.85 -6.42
N ALA A 110 24.70 -21.56 -7.66
CA ALA A 110 23.76 -21.39 -8.77
C ALA A 110 23.25 -22.74 -9.31
N ASP A 111 24.07 -23.79 -9.23
CA ASP A 111 23.75 -25.15 -9.71
C ASP A 111 22.91 -25.96 -8.70
N GLY A 112 22.59 -25.37 -7.54
CA GLY A 112 21.76 -25.98 -6.51
C GLY A 112 20.87 -24.94 -5.81
N GLY A 113 20.01 -25.39 -4.91
CA GLY A 113 19.09 -24.53 -4.17
C GLY A 113 17.63 -24.70 -4.58
N HIS A 114 16.80 -23.74 -4.19
CA HIS A 114 15.35 -23.81 -4.33
C HIS A 114 14.76 -22.46 -4.74
N TYR A 115 13.80 -22.46 -5.67
CA TYR A 115 13.11 -21.25 -6.12
C TYR A 115 11.72 -21.18 -5.51
N VAL A 116 11.36 -20.01 -4.99
CA VAL A 116 10.05 -19.77 -4.39
C VAL A 116 9.43 -18.51 -4.97
N GLY A 117 8.15 -18.61 -5.34
CA GLY A 117 7.37 -17.49 -5.86
C GLY A 117 6.65 -16.74 -4.74
N TRP A 118 6.58 -15.42 -4.85
CA TRP A 118 5.86 -14.55 -3.91
C TRP A 118 5.01 -13.60 -4.73
N VAL A 119 3.70 -13.56 -4.50
CA VAL A 119 2.78 -12.75 -5.31
C VAL A 119 1.90 -11.91 -4.41
N HIS A 120 1.79 -10.62 -4.71
CA HIS A 120 0.88 -9.73 -4.00
C HIS A 120 -0.56 -10.17 -4.26
N ALA A 121 -1.35 -10.32 -3.19
CA ALA A 121 -2.75 -10.72 -3.29
C ALA A 121 -3.70 -9.54 -3.07
N LYS A 122 -3.57 -8.87 -1.92
CA LYS A 122 -4.38 -7.71 -1.55
C LYS A 122 -3.78 -6.96 -0.35
N GLY A 123 -3.79 -5.64 -0.35
CA GLY A 123 -3.34 -4.81 0.78
C GLY A 123 -2.00 -5.26 1.36
N ASP A 124 -1.98 -5.68 2.62
CA ASP A 124 -0.76 -6.20 3.28
C ASP A 124 -0.54 -7.72 3.08
N GLN A 125 -1.34 -8.39 2.26
CA GLN A 125 -1.35 -9.83 2.10
C GLN A 125 -0.63 -10.27 0.82
N TRP A 126 0.33 -11.18 1.00
CA TRP A 126 1.08 -11.84 -0.06
C TRP A 126 0.89 -13.36 0.01
N LEU A 127 1.09 -14.03 -1.12
CA LEU A 127 1.07 -15.48 -1.23
C LEU A 127 2.48 -15.97 -1.54
N GLN A 128 2.99 -16.85 -0.69
CA GLN A 128 4.21 -17.61 -0.94
C GLN A 128 3.83 -18.94 -1.59
N PHE A 129 4.34 -19.17 -2.79
CA PHE A 129 4.22 -20.41 -3.56
C PHE A 129 5.54 -21.18 -3.46
N ASP A 130 5.60 -22.10 -2.50
CA ASP A 130 6.70 -23.02 -2.27
C ASP A 130 6.30 -24.40 -2.82
N ASP A 131 6.52 -24.59 -4.13
CA ASP A 131 6.02 -25.73 -4.91
C ASP A 131 4.49 -25.95 -4.75
N ASP A 132 4.08 -27.04 -4.10
CA ASP A 132 2.68 -27.39 -3.83
C ASP A 132 2.12 -26.73 -2.56
N ILE A 133 2.97 -26.08 -1.77
CA ILE A 133 2.60 -25.43 -0.51
C ILE A 133 2.37 -23.93 -0.75
N VAL A 134 1.13 -23.49 -0.53
CA VAL A 134 0.77 -22.07 -0.60
C VAL A 134 0.52 -21.53 0.80
N SER A 135 1.27 -20.51 1.19
CA SER A 135 1.13 -19.84 2.49
C SER A 135 0.82 -18.36 2.30
N THR A 136 0.18 -17.76 3.31
CA THR A 136 -0.07 -16.31 3.35
C THR A 136 0.97 -15.63 4.21
N VAL A 137 1.60 -14.58 3.69
CA VAL A 137 2.64 -13.79 4.37
C VAL A 137 2.34 -12.30 4.28
N LYS A 138 3.06 -11.47 5.02
CA LYS A 138 2.85 -10.01 5.05
C LYS A 138 3.89 -9.26 4.23
N THR A 139 3.65 -7.98 3.95
CA THR A 139 4.60 -7.13 3.23
C THR A 139 5.97 -7.06 3.91
N ASP A 140 6.01 -7.09 5.24
CA ASP A 140 7.26 -7.10 6.02
C ASP A 140 8.13 -8.35 5.73
N ASP A 141 7.50 -9.49 5.44
CA ASP A 141 8.21 -10.72 5.04
C ASP A 141 8.86 -10.55 3.67
N ILE A 142 8.17 -9.86 2.76
CA ILE A 142 8.65 -9.56 1.40
C ILE A 142 9.86 -8.61 1.44
N LEU A 143 9.83 -7.59 2.30
CA LEU A 143 10.96 -6.67 2.49
C LEU A 143 12.19 -7.35 3.10
N SER A 144 12.00 -8.50 3.74
CA SER A 144 13.07 -9.34 4.28
C SER A 144 13.75 -10.21 3.22
N LEU A 145 13.21 -10.26 1.99
CA LEU A 145 13.79 -11.00 0.85
C LEU A 145 14.95 -10.26 0.16
N ARG A 146 15.38 -9.10 0.68
CA ARG A 146 16.50 -8.29 0.16
C ARG A 146 17.87 -9.00 0.17
N GLY A 147 17.96 -10.20 0.75
CA GLY A 147 19.18 -11.00 0.84
C GLY A 147 20.12 -10.57 1.98
N GLY A 148 21.32 -11.15 1.98
CA GLY A 148 22.38 -10.86 2.96
C GLY A 148 22.77 -12.02 3.90
N GLY A 149 22.23 -13.23 3.68
CA GLY A 149 22.56 -14.43 4.44
C GLY A 149 22.08 -15.70 3.74
N ASP A 150 21.92 -16.80 4.47
CA ASP A 150 21.41 -18.08 3.93
C ASP A 150 19.88 -18.12 3.74
N TRP A 151 19.22 -16.97 3.91
CA TRP A 151 17.79 -16.83 3.68
C TRP A 151 17.48 -16.62 2.20
N HIS A 152 16.18 -16.63 1.86
CA HIS A 152 15.72 -16.29 0.51
C HIS A 152 16.30 -14.95 0.06
N THR A 153 16.86 -14.93 -1.14
CA THR A 153 17.35 -13.72 -1.79
C THR A 153 16.52 -13.45 -3.03
N ALA A 154 15.99 -12.23 -3.16
CA ALA A 154 15.28 -11.76 -4.33
C ALA A 154 16.16 -11.91 -5.58
N TYR A 155 15.66 -12.67 -6.55
CA TYR A 155 16.33 -12.95 -7.80
C TYR A 155 15.66 -12.21 -8.97
N LEU A 156 14.32 -12.27 -9.05
CA LEU A 156 13.53 -11.49 -9.98
C LEU A 156 12.47 -10.70 -9.23
N CYS A 157 12.34 -9.41 -9.55
CA CYS A 157 11.29 -8.55 -9.05
C CYS A 157 10.38 -8.12 -10.20
N ILE A 158 9.10 -8.40 -10.07
CA ILE A 158 8.07 -8.09 -11.06
C ILE A 158 7.31 -6.87 -10.57
N TYR A 159 7.38 -5.81 -11.36
CA TYR A 159 6.75 -4.54 -11.05
C TYR A 159 5.60 -4.25 -12.01
N ARG A 160 4.55 -3.64 -11.47
CA ARG A 160 3.43 -3.11 -12.23
C ARG A 160 3.51 -1.58 -12.25
N LYS A 161 3.29 -0.97 -13.42
CA LYS A 161 3.27 0.49 -13.53
C LYS A 161 2.04 1.06 -12.82
N LEU A 162 2.25 2.12 -12.05
CA LEU A 162 1.18 2.95 -11.52
C LEU A 162 0.93 4.08 -12.52
N GLU A 163 -0.33 4.24 -12.92
CA GLU A 163 -0.74 5.37 -13.74
C GLU A 163 -1.89 6.10 -13.03
N VAL A 164 -2.00 7.39 -13.28
CA VAL A 164 -3.01 8.24 -12.64
C VAL A 164 -4.14 8.46 -13.63
N GLN A 165 -5.39 8.24 -13.19
CA GLN A 165 -6.53 8.53 -14.06
C GLN A 165 -6.52 10.01 -14.44
N LYS A 166 -6.69 10.30 -15.73
CA LYS A 166 -6.80 11.68 -16.22
C LYS A 166 -8.15 12.29 -15.83
#